data_AF-I0QRU6-F1
#
_entry.id   AF-I0QRU6-F1
#
_cell.length_a   1.000
_cell.length_b   1.000
_cell.length_c   1.000
_cell.angle_alpha   90.00
_cell.angle_beta   90.00
_cell.angle_gamma   90.00
#
_symmetry.space_group_name_H-M   'P 1'
#
loop_
_entity.id
_entity.type
_entity.pdbx_description
1 polymer ?
#
loop_
_entity_poly.entity_id
_entity_poly.type
_entity_poly.pdbx_seq_one_letter_code
_entity_poly.pdbx_strand_id
1 'polypeptide(L)' 'MNTSYLLNDIQKILTDSDRPEFILFQRFEICPTDQKNDFILALIGKLIEQDRMLKASLRRKNG' A
#
# COMPACT_ATOMS: atom_id res chain seq x y z
N MET A 1 -10.79 -7.43 11.14
CA MET A 1 -9.46 -7.04 11.62
C MET A 1 -9.18 -5.58 11.26
N ASN A 2 -8.25 -4.90 11.94
CA ASN A 2 -7.98 -3.48 11.75
C ASN A 2 -7.03 -3.25 10.56
N THR A 3 -7.59 -2.99 9.37
CA THR A 3 -6.84 -2.73 8.13
C THR A 3 -5.93 -1.49 8.23
N SER A 4 -6.17 -0.57 9.18
CA SER A 4 -5.34 0.62 9.37
C SER A 4 -3.90 0.29 9.77
N TYR A 5 -3.67 -0.80 10.50
CA TYR A 5 -2.30 -1.22 10.83
C TYR A 5 -1.54 -1.67 9.58
N LEU A 6 -2.18 -2.48 8.73
CA LEU A 6 -1.59 -2.96 7.47
C LEU A 6 -1.28 -1.81 6.52
N LEU A 7 -2.16 -0.80 6.44
CA LEU A 7 -1.94 0.38 5.60
C LEU A 7 -0.69 1.18 6.03
N ASN A 8 -0.51 1.40 7.33
CA ASN A 8 0.67 2.11 7.84
C ASN A 8 1.97 1.35 7.57
N ASP A 9 1.92 0.03 7.74
CA ASP A 9 3.08 -0.83 7.50
C ASP A 9 3.44 -0.92 6.01
N ILE A 10 2.45 -1.03 5.13
CA ILE A 10 2.65 -0.96 3.68
C ILE A 10 3.22 0.41 3.29
N GLN A 11 2.72 1.51 3.87
CA GLN A 11 3.25 2.84 3.61
C GLN A 11 4.74 2.96 3.95
N LYS A 12 5.15 2.43 5.11
CA LYS A 12 6.57 2.43 5.51
C LYS A 12 7.41 1.66 4.50
N ILE A 13 6.98 0.45 4.10
CA ILE A 13 7.70 -0.34 3.10
C ILE A 13 7.83 0.44 1.78
N LEU A 14 6.74 1.03 1.29
CA LEU A 14 6.75 1.83 0.06
C LEU A 14 7.65 3.07 0.12
N THR A 15 7.91 3.62 1.31
CA THR A 15 8.69 4.87 1.48
C THR A 15 10.16 4.58 1.76
N ASP A 16 10.43 3.56 2.58
CA ASP A 16 11.73 3.38 3.23
C ASP A 16 12.56 2.24 2.62
N SER A 17 12.00 1.46 1.69
CA SER A 17 12.65 0.28 1.12
C SER A 17 13.22 0.52 -0.27
N ASP A 18 14.40 -0.04 -0.55
CA ASP A 18 15.03 0.02 -1.88
C ASP A 18 14.27 -0.79 -2.94
N ARG A 19 13.69 -1.93 -2.54
CA ARG A 19 12.87 -2.82 -3.40
C ARG A 19 11.54 -3.17 -2.72
N PRO A 20 10.63 -2.21 -2.58
CA PRO A 20 9.40 -2.38 -1.83
C PRO A 20 8.53 -3.51 -2.39
N GLU A 21 8.51 -3.72 -3.70
CA GLU A 21 7.77 -4.80 -4.37
C GLU A 21 8.21 -6.18 -3.88
N PHE A 22 9.51 -6.39 -3.69
CA PHE A 22 10.05 -7.67 -3.22
C PHE A 22 9.69 -7.89 -1.74
N ILE A 23 9.82 -6.86 -0.91
CA ILE A 23 9.50 -6.95 0.52
C ILE A 23 8.00 -7.15 0.74
N LEU A 24 7.14 -6.45 -0.01
CA LEU A 24 5.69 -6.64 0.04
C LEU A 24 5.30 -8.04 -0.41
N PHE A 25 5.93 -8.57 -1.46
CA PHE A 25 5.70 -9.94 -1.92
C PHE A 25 6.11 -10.96 -0.86
N GLN A 26 7.31 -10.85 -0.28
CA GLN A 26 7.76 -11.72 0.81
C GLN A 26 6.81 -11.67 2.01
N ARG A 27 6.36 -10.47 2.38
CA ARG A 27 5.43 -10.26 3.50
C ARG A 27 4.07 -10.91 3.24
N PHE A 28 3.58 -10.86 2.00
CA PHE A 28 2.38 -11.57 1.58
C PHE A 28 2.56 -13.10 1.65
N GLU A 29 3.74 -13.61 1.25
CA GLU A 29 4.02 -15.04 1.26
C GLU A 29 4.02 -15.62 2.68
N ILE A 30 4.62 -14.91 3.65
CA ILE A 30 4.69 -15.33 5.06
C ILE A 30 3.45 -14.97 5.88
N CYS A 31 2.50 -14.23 5.30
CA CYS A 31 1.25 -13.84 5.95
C CYS A 31 0.34 -15.06 6.18
N PRO A 32 -0.29 -15.21 7.37
CA PRO A 32 -1.32 -16.22 7.61
C PRO A 32 -2.43 -16.17 6.55
N THR A 33 -2.93 -17.35 6.14
CA THR A 33 -3.94 -17.46 5.06
C THR A 33 -5.18 -16.61 5.30
N ASP A 34 -5.63 -16.51 6.55
CA ASP A 34 -6.78 -15.70 6.98
C ASP A 34 -6.54 -14.19 6.86
N GLN A 35 -5.27 -13.75 6.82
CA GLN A 35 -4.87 -12.35 6.71
C GLN A 35 -4.42 -11.95 5.29
N LYS A 36 -4.21 -12.92 4.39
CA LYS A 36 -3.78 -12.65 3.00
C LYS A 36 -4.75 -11.74 2.25
N ASN A 37 -6.05 -11.94 2.42
CA ASN A 37 -7.07 -11.10 1.78
C ASN A 37 -7.02 -9.65 2.30
N ASP A 38 -6.90 -9.47 3.62
CA ASP A 38 -6.79 -8.15 4.24
C ASP A 38 -5.52 -7.41 3.78
N PHE A 39 -4.42 -8.14 3.61
CA PHE A 39 -3.18 -7.60 3.05
C PHE A 39 -3.36 -7.09 1.62
N ILE A 40 -3.98 -7.88 0.75
CA ILE A 40 -4.26 -7.47 -0.64
C ILE A 40 -5.22 -6.28 -0.68
N LEU A 41 -6.27 -6.27 0.14
CA LEU A 41 -7.20 -5.13 0.23
C LEU A 41 -6.48 -3.85 0.67
N ALA A 42 -5.55 -3.95 1.62
CA ALA A 42 -4.74 -2.82 2.05
C ALA A 42 -3.79 -2.32 0.93
N LEU A 43 -3.17 -3.22 0.16
CA LEU A 43 -2.37 -2.85 -1.01
C LEU A 43 -3.19 -2.11 -2.06
N ILE A 44 -4.37 -2.62 -2.40
CA ILE A 44 -5.29 -1.98 -3.35
C ILE A 44 -5.73 -0.60 -2.84
N GLY A 45 -6.08 -0.50 -1.56
CA GLY A 45 -6.44 0.76 -0.93
C GLY A 45 -5.34 1.82 -1.05
N LYS A 46 -4.08 1.41 -0.84
CA LYS A 46 -2.92 2.29 -0.97
C LYS A 46 -2.69 2.74 -2.41
N LEU A 47 -2.84 1.85 -3.39
CA LEU A 47 -2.73 2.20 -4.81
C LEU A 47 -3.79 3.24 -5.22
N ILE A 48 -5.04 3.05 -4.78
CA ILE A 48 -6.12 4.01 -5.02
C ILE A 48 -5.81 5.37 -4.38
N GLU A 49 -5.29 5.39 -3.15
CA GLU A 49 -4.88 6.62 -2.47
C GLU A 49 -3.81 7.38 -3.26
N GLN A 50 -2.75 6.68 -3.69
CA GLN A 50 -1.67 7.28 -4.48
C GLN A 50 -2.17 7.83 -5.82
N ASP A 51 -3.02 7.09 -6.55
CA ASP A 51 -3.65 7.57 -7.79
C ASP A 51 -4.46 8.85 -7.57
N ARG A 52 -5.25 8.91 -6.49
CA ARG A 52 -6.03 10.11 -6.12
C ARG A 52 -5.11 11.30 -5.80
N MET A 53 -4.03 11.08 -5.07
CA MET A 53 -3.05 12.12 -4.73
C MET A 53 -2.32 12.65 -5.97
N LEU A 54 -1.93 11.77 -6.89
CA LEU A 54 -1.33 12.14 -8.18
C LEU A 54 -2.30 12.99 -9.01
N LYS A 55 -3.54 12.54 -9.15
CA LYS A 55 -4.60 13.30 -9.86
C LYS A 55 -4.85 14.66 -9.22
N ALA A 56 -4.90 14.74 -7.90
CA ALA A 56 -5.08 16.00 -7.18
C ALA A 56 -3.88 16.95 -7.39
N SER A 57 -2.66 16.43 -7.38
CA SER A 57 -1.44 17.21 -7.61
C SER A 57 -1.37 17.75 -9.04
N LEU A 58 -1.74 16.94 -10.03
CA LEU A 58 -1.83 17.35 -11.44
C LEU A 58 -2.88 18.45 -11.65
N ARG A 59 -4.05 18.36 -10.98
CA ARG A 59 -5.07 19.41 -11.02
C ARG A 59 -4.55 20.75 -10.49
N ARG A 60 -3.80 20.74 -9.39
CA ARG A 60 -3.20 21.96 -8.80
C ARG A 60 -2.11 22.59 -9.67
N LYS A 61 -1.43 21.80 -10.50
CA LYS A 61 -0.37 22.30 -11.39
C LYS A 61 -0.92 22.96 -12.66
N ASN A 62 -2.14 22.59 -13.06
CA ASN A 62 -2.76 23.01 -14.32
C ASN A 62 -3.85 24.08 -14.16
N GLY A 63 -4.13 24.53 -12.93
CA GLY A 63 -5.09 25.60 -12.63
C GLY A 63 -4.39 26.77 -11.96
#